data_AF-A0A9D2X4F4-F1
#
_entry.id   AF-A0A9D2X4F4-F1
#
_cell.length_a   1.000
_cell.length_b   1.000
_cell.length_c   1.000
_cell.angle_alpha   90.00
_cell.angle_beta   90.00
_cell.angle_gamma   90.00
#
_symmetry.space_group_name_H-M   'P 1'
#
loop_
_entity.id
_entity.type
_entity.pdbx_description
1 polymer ?
#
loop_
_entity_poly.entity_id
_entity_poly.type
_entity_poly.pdbx_seq_one_letter_code
_entity_poly.pdbx_strand_id
1 'polypeptide(L)'
;MQELEFFMDVSPNWWLKARDDETFLKKYVLEKFQRDYYPRVIMQNREKIDLDESNHPIKGIILQDLKLGNFQYEFLPEDENLKESYLIKNGKIHFNPIRKKINSRLLLKIKI
;
A
#
# COMPACT_ATOMS: atom_id res chain seq x y z
N MET A 1 17.10 12.18 -9.76
CA MET A 1 15.85 12.15 -9.00
C MET A 1 15.45 10.69 -8.91
N GLN A 2 15.52 10.14 -7.72
CA GLN A 2 15.17 8.75 -7.43
C GLN A 2 13.68 8.71 -7.06
N GLU A 3 12.95 7.72 -7.56
CA GLU A 3 11.58 7.48 -7.14
C GLU A 3 11.58 6.42 -6.05
N LEU A 4 10.93 6.71 -4.92
CA LEU A 4 10.68 5.77 -3.85
C LEU A 4 9.24 5.29 -3.93
N GLU A 5 9.07 3.99 -3.77
CA GLU A 5 7.77 3.33 -3.77
C GLU A 5 7.45 2.81 -2.37
N PHE A 6 6.26 3.14 -1.88
CA PHE A 6 5.74 2.68 -0.62
C PHE A 6 4.35 2.11 -0.79
N PHE A 7 3.96 1.23 0.11
CA PHE A 7 2.67 0.59 0.10
C PHE A 7 2.01 0.78 1.46
N MET A 8 0.68 0.87 1.43
CA MET A 8 -0.15 0.91 2.62
C MET A 8 -1.37 0.02 2.42
N ASP A 9 -1.70 -0.77 3.42
CA ASP A 9 -2.88 -1.62 3.37
C ASP A 9 -4.14 -0.77 3.56
N VAL A 10 -5.08 -0.96 2.65
CA VAL A 10 -6.37 -0.27 2.63
C VAL A 10 -7.47 -1.28 2.28
N SER A 11 -8.72 -1.02 2.69
CA SER A 11 -9.83 -1.84 2.21
C SER A 11 -10.38 -1.28 0.89
N PRO A 12 -10.95 -2.12 0.01
CA PRO A 12 -11.61 -1.64 -1.20
C PRO A 12 -12.75 -0.66 -0.90
N ASN A 13 -13.48 -0.87 0.20
CA ASN A 13 -14.54 0.02 0.66
C ASN A 13 -14.01 1.39 1.10
N TRP A 14 -12.83 1.44 1.72
CA TRP A 14 -12.17 2.70 2.05
C TRP A 14 -11.81 3.46 0.77
N TRP A 15 -11.23 2.77 -0.21
CA TRP A 15 -10.86 3.39 -1.50
C TRP A 15 -12.05 4.00 -2.23
N LEU A 16 -13.19 3.30 -2.27
CA LEU A 16 -14.41 3.82 -2.89
C LEU A 16 -14.90 5.14 -2.27
N LYS A 17 -14.60 5.38 -0.99
CA LYS A 17 -14.92 6.65 -0.31
C LYS A 17 -13.83 7.70 -0.51
N ALA A 18 -12.57 7.28 -0.50
CA ALA A 18 -11.43 8.19 -0.53
C ALA A 18 -11.10 8.72 -1.92
N ARG A 19 -11.35 7.94 -2.98
CA ARG A 19 -10.93 8.29 -4.35
C ARG A 19 -11.55 9.58 -4.90
N ASP A 20 -12.72 9.96 -4.39
CA ASP A 20 -13.48 11.12 -4.85
C ASP A 20 -13.23 12.35 -3.93
N ASP A 21 -12.48 12.20 -2.84
CA ASP A 21 -12.11 13.27 -1.89
C ASP A 21 -10.59 13.32 -1.69
N GLU A 22 -9.93 14.14 -2.50
CA GLU A 22 -8.47 14.30 -2.49
C GLU A 22 -7.94 14.81 -1.14
N THR A 23 -8.70 15.66 -0.44
CA THR A 23 -8.26 16.22 0.85
C THR A 23 -8.28 15.15 1.92
N PHE A 24 -9.34 14.35 1.97
CA PHE A 24 -9.44 13.19 2.85
C PHE A 24 -8.33 12.17 2.56
N LEU A 25 -8.09 11.86 1.28
CA LEU A 25 -7.05 10.92 0.87
C LEU A 25 -5.66 11.39 1.31
N LYS A 26 -5.28 12.63 1.01
CA LYS A 26 -3.96 13.19 1.39
C LYS A 26 -3.75 13.17 2.90
N LYS A 27 -4.77 13.56 3.67
CA LYS A 27 -4.72 13.52 5.14
C LYS A 27 -4.51 12.09 5.63
N TYR A 28 -5.28 11.13 5.11
CA TYR A 28 -5.16 9.72 5.48
C TYR A 28 -3.78 9.15 5.15
N VAL A 29 -3.25 9.44 3.96
CA VAL A 29 -1.91 9.01 3.53
C VAL A 29 -0.86 9.53 4.51
N LEU A 30 -0.88 10.82 4.85
CA LEU A 30 0.09 11.42 5.78
C LEU A 30 0.02 10.80 7.19
N GLU A 31 -1.20 10.57 7.71
CA GLU A 31 -1.40 9.97 9.03
C GLU A 31 -0.97 8.50 9.04
N LYS A 32 -1.31 7.75 8.00
CA LYS A 32 -1.01 6.32 7.91
C LYS A 32 0.49 6.09 7.66
N PHE A 33 1.14 6.89 6.83
CA PHE A 33 2.58 6.79 6.58
C PHE A 33 3.43 7.01 7.85
N GLN A 34 2.93 7.69 8.88
CA GLN A 34 3.67 7.80 10.15
C GLN A 34 3.62 6.52 10.99
N ARG A 35 2.65 5.63 10.72
CA ARG A 35 2.34 4.47 11.57
C ARG A 35 2.57 3.15 10.86
N ASP A 36 2.06 3.04 9.64
CA ASP A 36 1.84 1.78 8.93
C ASP A 36 2.05 1.95 7.42
N TYR A 37 3.30 1.74 6.99
CA TYR A 37 3.76 1.73 5.61
C TYR A 37 4.83 0.65 5.42
N TYR A 38 5.11 0.28 4.18
CA TYR A 38 6.24 -0.58 3.83
C TYR A 38 6.78 -0.25 2.44
N PRO A 39 8.07 -0.51 2.16
CA PRO A 39 9.08 -1.03 3.10
C PRO A 39 9.55 0.03 4.11
N ARG A 40 9.99 -0.42 5.31
CA ARG A 40 10.63 0.45 6.32
C ARG A 40 12.10 0.73 6.02
N VAL A 41 12.76 -0.22 5.36
CA VAL A 41 14.15 -0.09 4.92
C VAL A 41 14.15 0.18 3.43
N ILE A 42 14.75 1.30 3.02
CA ILE A 42 14.90 1.68 1.62
C ILE A 42 16.37 1.61 1.20
N MET A 43 16.59 1.44 -0.09
CA MET A 43 17.91 1.58 -0.71
C MET A 43 18.03 2.94 -1.35
N GLN A 44 18.95 3.79 -0.88
CA GLN A 44 19.24 5.07 -1.51
C GLN A 44 20.74 5.18 -1.74
N ASN A 45 21.18 5.55 -2.95
CA ASN A 45 22.60 5.71 -3.27
C ASN A 45 23.51 4.53 -2.86
N ARG A 46 22.99 3.29 -2.93
CA ARG A 46 23.64 2.04 -2.49
C ARG A 46 23.79 1.88 -0.97
N GLU A 47 23.16 2.75 -0.19
CA GLU A 47 23.05 2.64 1.27
C GLU A 47 21.67 2.11 1.67
N LYS A 48 21.65 1.24 2.68
CA LYS A 48 20.42 0.78 3.34
C LYS A 48 20.06 1.78 4.42
N ILE A 49 18.88 2.38 4.31
CA ILE A 49 18.38 3.36 5.26
C ILE A 49 17.12 2.80 5.90
N ASP A 50 17.17 2.60 7.21
CA ASP A 50 15.98 2.28 8.01
C ASP A 50 15.23 3.57 8.35
N LEU A 51 14.02 3.74 7.84
CA LEU A 51 13.27 4.99 8.03
C LEU A 51 12.81 5.18 9.48
N ASP A 52 12.71 4.15 10.31
CA ASP A 52 12.25 4.29 11.69
C ASP A 52 13.40 4.48 12.68
N GLU A 53 14.55 3.84 12.44
CA GLU A 53 15.70 3.88 13.36
C GLU A 53 16.84 4.80 12.90
N SER A 54 16.98 5.08 11.61
CA SER A 54 18.08 5.92 11.14
C SER A 54 17.83 7.39 11.48
N ASN A 55 18.88 8.08 11.93
CA ASN A 55 18.87 9.54 12.06
C ASN A 55 19.00 10.24 10.68
N HIS A 56 18.61 9.57 9.60
CA HIS A 56 18.76 10.04 8.24
C HIS A 56 17.63 11.04 7.90
N PRO A 57 17.94 12.19 7.27
CA PRO A 57 16.96 13.25 7.02
C PRO A 57 15.84 12.86 6.04
N ILE A 58 16.01 11.75 5.30
CA ILE A 58 15.09 11.36 4.22
C ILE A 58 13.66 11.16 4.67
N LYS A 59 13.41 10.60 5.86
CA LYS A 59 12.05 10.44 6.37
C LYS A 59 11.38 11.80 6.58
N GLY A 60 12.12 12.80 7.05
CA GLY A 60 11.62 14.17 7.18
C GLY A 60 11.24 14.77 5.83
N ILE A 61 12.08 14.55 4.80
CA ILE A 61 11.81 15.00 3.42
C ILE A 61 10.55 14.33 2.87
N ILE A 62 10.43 13.00 3.02
CA ILE A 62 9.24 12.25 2.61
C ILE A 62 7.98 12.79 3.30
N LEU A 63 8.02 13.00 4.62
CA LEU A 63 6.87 13.53 5.37
C LEU A 63 6.51 14.96 4.94
N GLN A 64 7.49 15.78 4.58
CA GLN A 64 7.25 17.12 4.05
C GLN A 64 6.56 17.05 2.69
N ASP A 65 7.01 16.18 1.79
CA ASP A 65 6.36 16.00 0.48
C ASP A 65 4.94 15.45 0.61
N LEU A 66 4.71 14.49 1.51
CA LEU A 66 3.37 13.99 1.81
C LEU A 66 2.46 15.10 2.36
N LYS A 67 2.99 15.98 3.21
CA LYS A 67 2.26 17.12 3.76
C LYS A 67 1.91 18.17 2.69
N LEU A 68 2.80 18.38 1.73
CA LEU A 68 2.57 19.28 0.59
C LEU A 68 1.66 18.64 -0.48
N GLY A 69 1.44 17.32 -0.41
CA GLY A 69 0.69 16.58 -1.42
C GLY A 69 1.51 16.25 -2.67
N ASN A 70 2.84 16.32 -2.58
CA ASN A 70 3.80 16.04 -3.65
C ASN A 70 4.08 14.55 -3.79
N PHE A 71 3.04 13.76 -4.07
CA PHE A 71 3.18 12.32 -4.28
C PHE A 71 2.15 11.84 -5.30
N GLN A 72 2.48 10.75 -5.97
CA GLN A 72 1.53 10.01 -6.80
C GLN A 72 1.05 8.80 -6.03
N TYR A 73 -0.15 8.33 -6.34
CA TYR A 73 -0.71 7.13 -5.74
C TYR A 73 -1.46 6.28 -6.75
N GLU A 74 -1.47 4.99 -6.51
CA GLU A 74 -2.17 4.00 -7.33
C GLU A 74 -2.84 2.98 -6.41
N PHE A 75 -4.13 2.74 -6.62
CA PHE A 75 -4.86 1.71 -5.90
C PHE A 75 -4.66 0.35 -6.56
N LEU A 76 -4.13 -0.59 -5.80
CA LEU A 76 -3.84 -1.95 -6.22
C LEU A 76 -4.83 -2.89 -5.53
N PRO A 77 -5.94 -3.27 -6.19
CA PRO A 77 -6.82 -4.31 -5.67
C PRO A 77 -6.08 -5.65 -5.65
N GLU A 78 -6.04 -6.33 -4.50
CA GLU A 78 -5.54 -7.70 -4.43
C GLU A 78 -6.72 -8.67 -4.45
N ASP A 79 -6.71 -9.60 -5.40
CA ASP A 79 -7.63 -10.73 -5.38
C ASP A 79 -7.04 -11.78 -4.42
N GLU A 80 -7.62 -11.92 -3.22
CA GLU A 80 -7.27 -13.03 -2.33
C GLU A 80 -8.09 -14.26 -2.74
N ASN A 81 -7.40 -15.31 -3.19
CA ASN A 81 -8.03 -16.62 -3.38
C ASN A 81 -8.28 -17.24 -2.01
N LEU A 82 -9.48 -17.07 -1.45
CA LEU A 82 -9.91 -17.85 -0.29
C LEU A 82 -9.87 -19.34 -0.62
N LYS A 83 -9.28 -20.15 0.26
CA LYS A 83 -9.33 -21.62 0.15
C LYS A 83 -10.78 -22.09 0.02
N GLU A 84 -10.95 -23.00 -0.92
CA GLU A 84 -12.18 -23.33 -1.65
C GLU A 84 -13.23 -24.10 -0.85
N SER A 85 -14.50 -23.89 -1.22
CA SER A 85 -15.49 -24.97 -1.15
C SER A 85 -15.13 -26.00 -2.22
N TYR A 86 -14.97 -27.26 -1.85
CA TYR A 86 -14.77 -28.36 -2.78
C TYR A 86 -16.10 -29.10 -3.03
N LEU A 87 -16.26 -29.64 -4.24
CA LEU A 87 -17.36 -30.50 -4.62
C LEU A 87 -16.82 -31.88 -4.96
N ILE A 88 -17.34 -32.94 -4.34
CA ILE A 88 -17.02 -34.32 -4.74
C ILE A 88 -18.09 -34.79 -5.72
N LYS A 89 -17.70 -35.10 -6.96
CA LYS A 89 -18.59 -35.70 -7.97
C LYS A 89 -17.89 -36.89 -8.64
N ASN A 90 -18.53 -38.05 -8.63
CA ASN A 90 -17.99 -39.30 -9.20
C ASN A 90 -16.56 -39.64 -8.69
N GLY A 91 -16.30 -39.43 -7.40
CA GLY A 91 -14.98 -39.70 -6.79
C GLY A 91 -13.87 -38.70 -7.15
N LYS A 92 -14.18 -37.64 -7.90
CA LYS A 92 -13.23 -36.56 -8.22
C LYS A 92 -13.56 -35.33 -7.37
N ILE A 93 -12.51 -34.74 -6.79
CA ILE A 93 -12.59 -33.48 -6.04
C ILE A 93 -12.49 -32.34 -7.05
N HIS A 94 -13.54 -31.53 -7.13
CA HIS A 94 -13.58 -30.30 -7.91
C HIS A 94 -13.44 -29.11 -6.97
N PHE A 95 -12.40 -28.33 -7.22
CA PHE A 95 -12.04 -27.14 -6.49
C PHE A 95 -12.72 -25.93 -7.13
N ASN A 96 -13.58 -25.22 -6.38
CA ASN A 96 -14.30 -24.04 -6.85
C ASN A 96 -13.86 -22.80 -6.05
N PRO A 97 -12.95 -21.97 -6.58
CA PRO A 97 -12.49 -20.76 -5.89
C PRO A 97 -13.57 -19.69 -5.94
N ILE A 98 -14.15 -19.38 -4.77
CA ILE A 98 -14.94 -18.16 -4.60
C ILE A 98 -13.94 -17.02 -4.48
N ARG A 99 -13.76 -16.24 -5.56
CA ARG A 99 -12.99 -15.00 -5.51
C ARG A 99 -13.73 -14.00 -4.63
N LYS A 100 -13.26 -13.76 -3.40
CA LYS A 100 -13.66 -12.60 -2.60
C LYS A 100 -12.49 -11.62 -2.57
N LYS A 101 -12.75 -10.38 -2.99
CA LYS A 101 -11.79 -9.26 -2.82
C LYS A 101 -11.68 -8.95 -1.34
N ILE A 102 -10.56 -9.29 -0.70
CA ILE A 102 -10.42 -9.10 0.75
C ILE A 102 -9.28 -8.14 1.09
N ASN A 103 -8.20 -8.09 0.28
CA ASN A 103 -7.09 -7.16 0.52
C ASN A 103 -6.94 -6.16 -0.63
N SER A 104 -6.45 -4.96 -0.30
CA SER A 104 -6.01 -4.00 -1.31
C SER A 104 -4.92 -3.11 -0.75
N ARG A 105 -4.11 -2.56 -1.64
CA ARG A 105 -2.98 -1.72 -1.27
C ARG A 105 -3.09 -0.38 -1.97
N LEU A 106 -2.54 0.63 -1.34
CA LEU A 106 -2.26 1.91 -1.97
C LEU A 106 -0.75 1.99 -2.18
N LEU A 107 -0.33 1.97 -3.45
CA LEU A 107 1.04 2.30 -3.84
C LEU A 107 1.18 3.82 -3.81
N LEU A 108 2.23 4.31 -3.17
CA LEU A 108 2.66 5.70 -3.16
C LEU A 108 3.99 5.80 -3.90
N LYS A 109 4.14 6.82 -4.75
CA LYS A 109 5.38 7.14 -5.44
C LYS A 109 5.81 8.55 -5.08
N ILE A 110 7.03 8.68 -4.57
CA ILE A 110 7.59 9.94 -4.08
C ILE A 110 8.92 10.18 -4.79
N LYS A 111 9.09 11.35 -5.38
CA LYS A 111 10.29 11.73 -6.13
C LYS A 111 11.22 12.53 -5.22
N ILE A 112 12.44 12.03 -5.03
CA ILE A 112 13.47 12.61 -4.15
C ILE A 112 14.76 12.88 -4.94
#